data_AF-A0A536B7S3-F1
#
_entry.id   AF-A0A536B7S3-F1
#
_cell.length_a   1.000
_cell.length_b   1.000
_cell.length_c   1.000
_cell.angle_alpha   90.00
_cell.angle_beta   90.00
_cell.angle_gamma   90.00
#
_symmetry.space_group_name_H-M   'P 1'
#
loop_
_entity.id
_entity.type
_entity.pdbx_description
1 polymer ?
#
loop_
_entity_poly.entity_id
_entity_poly.type
_entity_poly.pdbx_seq_one_letter_code
_entity_poly.pdbx_strand_id
1 'polypeptide(L)'
;MPTVSPTSTTQAPPVAPALMERVRRFLEGCEVDRNLSQLTIRQYDHYLNHLLTWVDREQPDVHDLPELTTEVVRQYKLGLARHVNEHTGRPLS
;
A
#
# COMPACT_ATOMS: atom_id res chain seq x y z
N MET A 1 1.00 47.78 -7.38
CA MET A 1 0.13 46.91 -6.58
C MET A 1 -0.85 46.25 -7.54
N PRO A 2 -0.62 44.98 -7.84
CA PRO A 2 -1.50 43.95 -7.30
C PRO A 2 -0.71 42.81 -6.63
N THR A 3 -1.13 42.47 -5.42
CA THR A 3 -0.66 41.32 -4.65
C THR A 3 -1.29 40.05 -5.22
N VAL A 4 -0.47 39.17 -5.80
CA VAL A 4 -0.88 37.78 -6.05
C VAL A 4 -0.49 36.96 -4.82
N SER A 5 -1.50 36.52 -4.09
CA SER A 5 -1.35 35.59 -2.97
C SER A 5 -0.77 34.26 -3.46
N PRO A 6 0.14 33.62 -2.71
CA PRO A 6 0.53 32.25 -3.02
C PRO A 6 -0.65 31.32 -2.67
N THR A 7 -1.14 30.58 -3.67
CA THR A 7 -2.09 29.50 -3.45
C THR A 7 -1.37 28.38 -2.69
N SER A 8 -1.76 28.17 -1.44
CA SER A 8 -1.39 26.99 -0.66
C SER A 8 -1.82 25.73 -1.41
N THR A 9 -0.86 24.93 -1.88
CA THR A 9 -1.16 23.54 -2.25
C THR A 9 -0.96 22.67 -1.03
N THR A 10 -2.10 22.30 -0.46
CA THR A 10 -2.37 21.25 0.53
C THR A 10 -1.42 20.06 0.43
N GLN A 11 -0.64 19.88 1.49
CA GLN A 11 0.13 18.67 1.77
C GLN A 11 -0.84 17.52 2.11
N ALA A 12 -0.85 16.46 1.29
CA ALA A 12 -1.46 15.16 1.61
C ALA A 12 -0.38 14.20 2.18
N PRO A 13 -0.76 13.21 3.03
CA PRO A 13 0.17 12.51 3.92
C PRO A 13 1.11 11.54 3.20
N PRO A 14 2.26 11.18 3.81
CA PRO A 14 3.40 10.56 3.14
C PRO A 14 3.27 9.04 3.07
N VAL A 15 2.20 8.53 2.45
CA VAL A 15 2.34 7.30 1.67
C VAL A 15 2.82 7.72 0.31
N ALA A 16 4.05 7.35 -0.01
CA ALA A 16 4.66 7.83 -1.22
C ALA A 16 3.81 7.46 -2.45
N PRO A 17 3.42 8.46 -3.25
CA PRO A 17 2.46 8.30 -4.35
C PRO A 17 2.94 7.26 -5.37
N ALA A 18 4.24 6.97 -5.42
CA ALA A 18 4.85 6.00 -6.31
C ALA A 18 4.38 4.55 -6.03
N LEU A 19 4.44 4.08 -4.78
CA LEU A 19 4.08 2.69 -4.46
C LEU A 19 2.58 2.43 -4.65
N MET A 20 1.73 3.38 -4.27
CA MET A 20 0.28 3.32 -4.51
C MET A 20 -0.05 3.28 -6.00
N GLU A 21 0.59 4.15 -6.80
CA GLU A 21 0.40 4.18 -8.25
C GLU A 21 0.82 2.85 -8.91
N ARG A 22 1.88 2.20 -8.41
CA ARG A 22 2.29 0.88 -8.91
C ARG A 22 1.30 -0.22 -8.55
N VAL A 23 0.73 -0.21 -7.35
CA VAL A 23 -0.36 -1.14 -6.97
C VAL A 23 -1.55 -0.97 -7.89
N ARG A 24 -1.95 0.28 -8.16
CA ARG A 24 -3.03 0.58 -9.10
C ARG A 24 -2.75 0.01 -10.49
N ARG A 25 -1.58 0.31 -11.07
CA ARG A 25 -1.18 -0.22 -12.39
C ARG A 25 -1.12 -1.74 -12.44
N PHE A 26 -0.70 -2.38 -11.35
CA PHE A 26 -0.70 -3.83 -11.24
C PHE A 26 -2.13 -4.40 -11.30
N LEU A 27 -3.08 -3.80 -10.59
CA LEU A 27 -4.49 -4.22 -10.60
C LEU A 27 -5.15 -3.96 -11.95
N GLU A 28 -4.88 -2.83 -12.60
CA GLU A 28 -5.35 -2.53 -13.96
C GLU A 28 -4.81 -3.57 -14.96
N GLY A 29 -3.52 -3.96 -14.87
CA GLY A 29 -2.95 -5.05 -15.67
C GLY A 29 -3.55 -6.43 -15.34
N CYS A 30 -4.00 -6.66 -14.11
CA CYS A 30 -4.73 -7.89 -13.77
C CYS A 30 -6.09 -7.97 -14.48
N GLU A 31 -6.78 -6.84 -14.59
CA GLU A 31 -8.09 -6.73 -15.23
C GLU A 31 -7.98 -6.86 -16.75
N VAL A 32 -7.05 -6.13 -17.37
CA VAL A 32 -6.95 -6.03 -18.83
C VAL A 32 -6.09 -7.13 -19.45
N ASP A 33 -4.89 -7.38 -18.91
CA ASP A 33 -3.91 -8.27 -19.57
C ASP A 33 -4.10 -9.73 -19.18
N ARG A 34 -4.48 -9.98 -17.91
CA ARG A 34 -4.61 -11.33 -17.36
C ARG A 34 -6.04 -11.83 -17.28
N ASN A 35 -7.02 -10.96 -17.59
CA ASN A 35 -8.44 -11.26 -17.59
C ASN A 35 -8.91 -11.97 -16.30
N LEU A 36 -8.31 -11.57 -15.15
CA LEU A 36 -8.66 -12.13 -13.85
C LEU A 36 -10.09 -11.74 -13.46
N SER A 37 -10.73 -12.57 -12.65
CA SER A 37 -12.08 -12.25 -12.17
C SER A 37 -12.06 -10.99 -11.27
N GLN A 38 -13.13 -10.20 -11.31
CA GLN A 38 -13.29 -9.07 -10.39
C GLN A 38 -13.18 -9.48 -8.91
N LEU A 39 -13.56 -10.72 -8.57
CA LEU A 39 -13.40 -11.25 -7.22
C LEU A 39 -11.91 -11.40 -6.85
N THR A 40 -11.10 -11.93 -7.75
CA THR A 40 -9.65 -12.07 -7.57
C THR A 40 -8.97 -10.71 -7.44
N ILE A 41 -9.36 -9.74 -8.28
CA ILE A 41 -8.82 -8.38 -8.23
C ILE A 41 -9.16 -7.71 -6.89
N ARG A 42 -10.39 -7.86 -6.38
CA ARG A 42 -10.78 -7.37 -5.05
C ARG A 42 -9.97 -8.01 -3.91
N GLN A 43 -9.66 -9.31 -4.02
CA GLN A 43 -8.80 -9.98 -3.04
C GLN A 43 -7.38 -9.40 -3.07
N TYR A 44 -6.81 -9.20 -4.25
CA TYR A 44 -5.49 -8.61 -4.39
C TYR A 44 -5.46 -7.16 -3.88
N ASP A 45 -6.44 -6.35 -4.25
CA ASP A 45 -6.59 -4.99 -3.76
C ASP A 45 -6.65 -4.96 -2.22
N HIS A 46 -7.44 -5.83 -1.60
CA HIS A 46 -7.51 -5.94 -0.15
C HIS A 46 -6.15 -6.22 0.50
N TYR A 47 -5.42 -7.24 0.02
CA TYR A 47 -4.13 -7.61 0.60
C TYR A 47 -3.03 -6.57 0.32
N LEU A 48 -3.05 -5.94 -0.86
CA LEU A 48 -2.10 -4.88 -1.20
C LEU A 48 -2.36 -3.63 -0.38
N ASN A 49 -3.61 -3.24 -0.15
CA ASN A 49 -3.94 -2.12 0.74
C ASN A 49 -3.50 -2.39 2.19
N HIS A 50 -3.62 -3.63 2.66
CA HIS A 50 -3.12 -4.00 3.99
C HIS A 50 -1.60 -3.83 4.09
N LEU A 51 -0.85 -4.24 3.06
CA LEU A 51 0.58 -3.99 2.97
C LEU A 51 0.90 -2.50 2.96
N LEU A 52 0.25 -1.71 2.10
CA LEU A 52 0.47 -0.26 2.01
C LEU A 52 0.22 0.45 3.35
N THR A 53 -0.87 0.08 4.03
CA THR A 53 -1.22 0.63 5.35
C THR A 53 -0.17 0.27 6.41
N TRP A 54 0.35 -0.96 6.37
CA TRP A 54 1.41 -1.38 7.28
C TRP A 54 2.73 -0.66 6.99
N VAL A 55 3.09 -0.50 5.71
CA VAL A 55 4.30 0.22 5.28
C VAL A 55 4.27 1.67 5.74
N ASP A 56 3.16 2.38 5.52
CA ASP A 56 2.96 3.77 5.98
C ASP A 56 3.23 3.93 7.48
N ARG A 57 2.75 2.96 8.27
CA ARG A 57 2.80 3.01 9.72
C ARG A 57 4.14 2.59 10.31
N GLU A 58 4.75 1.54 9.77
CA GLU A 58 5.89 0.84 10.39
C GLU A 58 7.21 1.07 9.65
N GLN A 59 7.17 1.58 8.42
CA GLN A 59 8.32 1.75 7.53
C GLN A 59 8.25 3.12 6.82
N PRO A 60 8.36 4.24 7.57
CA PRO A 60 8.20 5.58 7.03
C PRO A 60 9.23 5.95 5.95
N ASP A 61 10.37 5.24 5.90
CA ASP A 61 11.42 5.43 4.90
C ASP A 61 11.15 4.67 3.58
N VAL A 62 10.08 3.88 3.51
CA VAL A 62 9.71 3.10 2.33
C VAL A 62 8.65 3.85 1.54
N HIS A 63 9.09 4.42 0.43
CA HIS A 63 8.33 5.24 -0.48
C HIS A 63 8.11 4.57 -1.85
N ASP A 64 9.03 3.69 -2.28
CA ASP A 64 8.90 2.99 -3.56
C ASP A 64 9.50 1.57 -3.53
N LEU A 65 9.32 0.83 -4.63
CA LEU A 65 9.81 -0.55 -4.79
C LEU A 65 11.30 -0.76 -4.44
N PRO A 66 12.25 0.16 -4.77
CA PRO A 66 13.66 -0.04 -4.42
C PRO A 66 13.92 -0.09 -2.91
N GLU A 67 13.08 0.57 -2.12
CA GLU A 67 13.18 0.61 -0.65
C GLU A 67 12.44 -0.57 0.01
N LEU A 68 11.58 -1.26 -0.75
CA LEU A 68 10.90 -2.48 -0.33
C LEU A 68 11.87 -3.67 -0.30
N THR A 69 12.79 -3.65 0.65
CA THR A 69 13.83 -4.68 0.81
C THR A 69 13.26 -5.99 1.38
N THR A 70 14.03 -7.07 1.27
CA THR A 70 13.67 -8.36 1.88
C THR A 70 13.48 -8.25 3.40
N GLU A 71 14.18 -7.35 4.07
CA GLU A 71 14.01 -7.12 5.50
C GLU A 71 12.65 -6.47 5.80
N VAL A 72 12.22 -5.49 4.99
CA VAL A 72 10.87 -4.90 5.10
C VAL A 72 9.81 -5.98 4.95
N VAL A 73 9.95 -6.87 3.96
CA VAL A 73 9.03 -8.00 3.76
C VAL A 73 9.04 -8.95 4.97
N ARG A 74 10.20 -9.21 5.56
CA ARG A 74 10.32 -10.05 6.77
C ARG A 74 9.59 -9.42 7.96
N GLN A 75 9.75 -8.11 8.16
CA GLN A 75 9.06 -7.37 9.22
C GLN A 75 7.55 -7.35 9.02
N TYR A 76 7.08 -7.21 7.78
CA TYR A 76 5.66 -7.32 7.46
C TYR A 76 5.11 -8.68 7.86
N LYS A 77 5.77 -9.78 7.44
CA LYS A 77 5.38 -11.15 7.80
C LYS A 77 5.39 -11.38 9.31
N LEU A 78 6.37 -10.83 10.01
CA LEU A 78 6.44 -10.89 11.47
C LEU A 78 5.30 -10.13 12.13
N GLY A 79 4.93 -8.97 11.59
CA GLY A 79 3.74 -8.22 11.98
C GLY A 79 2.47 -9.04 11.82
N LEU A 80 2.26 -9.65 10.64
CA LEU A 80 1.11 -10.54 10.39
C LEU A 80 1.04 -11.72 11.35
N ALA A 81 2.18 -12.33 11.68
CA ALA A 81 2.24 -13.45 12.61
C ALA A 81 1.93 -13.05 14.06
N ARG A 82 2.25 -11.81 14.44
CA ARG A 82 1.98 -11.26 15.78
C ARG A 82 0.56 -10.71 15.91
N HIS A 83 -0.03 -10.21 14.83
CA HIS A 83 -1.40 -9.75 14.79
C HIS A 83 -2.35 -10.93 14.62
N VAL A 84 -2.94 -11.38 15.73
CA VAL A 84 -4.05 -12.32 15.74
C VAL A 84 -5.31 -11.56 15.33
N ASN A 85 -6.01 -12.07 14.32
CA ASN A 85 -7.26 -11.49 13.88
C ASN A 85 -8.32 -11.67 14.99
N GLU A 86 -8.82 -10.58 15.57
CA GLU A 86 -9.78 -10.60 16.69
C GLU A 86 -11.07 -11.36 16.36
N HIS A 87 -11.42 -11.50 15.07
CA HIS A 87 -12.65 -12.17 14.63
C HIS A 87 -12.47 -13.67 14.34
N THR A 88 -11.24 -14.12 14.03
CA THR A 88 -10.99 -15.52 13.63
C THR A 88 -10.02 -16.27 14.53
N GLY A 89 -9.35 -15.57 15.47
CA GLY A 89 -8.39 -16.16 16.39
C GLY A 89 -7.14 -16.75 15.72
N ARG A 90 -6.95 -16.49 14.42
CA ARG A 90 -5.80 -16.96 13.65
C ARG A 90 -4.86 -15.80 13.33
N PRO A 91 -3.54 -16.03 13.30
CA PRO A 91 -2.61 -15.08 12.70
C PRO A 91 -2.99 -14.89 11.22
N LEU A 92 -2.78 -13.69 10.69
CA LEU A 92 -3.17 -13.31 9.32
C LEU A 92 -2.28 -13.94 8.22
N SER A 93 -1.63 -15.07 8.53
CA SER A 93 -0.58 -15.75 7.77
C SER A 93 -1.04 -17.05 7.15
#